data_AF-A0A1E1JXB4-F1
#
_entry.id   AF-A0A1E1JXB4-F1
#
_cell.length_a   1.000
_cell.length_b   1.000
_cell.length_c   1.000
_cell.angle_alpha   90.00
_cell.angle_beta   90.00
_cell.angle_gamma   90.00
#
_symmetry.space_group_name_H-M   'P 1'
#
loop_
_entity.id
_entity.type
_entity.pdbx_description
1 polymer ?
#
loop_
_entity_poly.entity_id
_entity_poly.type
_entity_poly.pdbx_seq_one_letter_code
_entity_poly.pdbx_strand_id
1 'polypeptide(L)'
;MPPIHRILIKTHHMTSRKKILALTKSAKRLSCAVLLKTGSPPGIMLAEGELAGDWLEVVRKLRYKDFRLMKKELVQKRGLDVEYGGVKELSSVKEFGAFLERGRERVGDGDGDIFGWWRTDRSGHCRFHQEDARRAGLGSAGKPLKNGGSAMEQSAFQQAEKLQKGHL
;
A
#
# COMPACT_ATOMS: atom_id res chain seq x y z
N MET A 1 13.51 -5.06 -11.46
CA MET A 1 13.28 -5.10 -10.00
C MET A 1 11.79 -5.21 -9.78
N PRO A 2 11.32 -6.09 -8.89
CA PRO A 2 9.90 -6.17 -8.57
C PRO A 2 9.43 -4.86 -7.94
N PRO A 3 8.16 -4.49 -8.15
CA PRO A 3 7.62 -3.26 -7.61
C PRO A 3 7.47 -3.36 -6.08
N ILE A 4 7.80 -2.28 -5.38
CA ILE A 4 7.75 -2.18 -3.92
C ILE A 4 6.58 -1.32 -3.46
N HIS A 5 6.01 -1.65 -2.32
CA HIS A 5 4.94 -0.87 -1.71
C HIS A 5 5.52 0.27 -0.89
N ARG A 6 5.04 1.48 -1.13
CA ARG A 6 5.30 2.68 -0.32
C ARG A 6 4.03 3.06 0.41
N ILE A 7 4.09 3.12 1.74
CA ILE A 7 2.91 3.28 2.60
C ILE A 7 3.19 4.37 3.63
N LEU A 8 2.29 5.35 3.72
CA LEU A 8 2.33 6.44 4.68
C LEU A 8 1.14 6.37 5.63
N ILE A 9 1.43 6.36 6.91
CA ILE A 9 0.45 6.25 7.99
C ILE A 9 0.65 7.40 8.95
N LYS A 10 -0.45 8.00 9.39
CA LYS A 10 -0.50 8.99 10.44
C LYS A 10 -1.24 8.42 11.65
N THR A 11 -0.73 8.70 12.83
CA THR A 11 -1.33 8.32 14.11
C THR A 11 -1.31 9.50 15.07
N HIS A 12 -2.08 9.45 16.15
CA HIS A 12 -2.07 10.51 17.16
C HIS A 12 -0.71 10.56 17.89
N HIS A 13 -0.31 9.42 18.46
CA HIS A 13 0.97 9.27 19.16
C HIS A 13 1.71 8.00 18.77
N MET A 14 3.03 8.10 18.86
CA MET A 14 3.96 7.01 18.65
C MET A 14 5.06 7.03 19.71
N THR A 15 4.75 6.57 20.92
CA THR A 15 5.68 6.62 22.06
C THR A 15 5.91 5.26 22.71
N SER A 16 5.09 4.25 22.38
CA SER A 16 5.20 2.93 23.00
C SER A 16 6.40 2.15 22.47
N ARG A 17 7.43 1.97 23.30
CA ARG A 17 8.62 1.17 22.99
C ARG A 17 8.27 -0.27 22.60
N LYS A 18 7.28 -0.89 23.27
CA LYS A 18 6.80 -2.25 22.91
C LYS A 18 6.28 -2.31 21.48
N LYS A 19 5.53 -1.30 21.05
CA LYS A 19 5.01 -1.25 19.68
C LYS A 19 6.12 -0.98 18.67
N ILE A 20 7.03 -0.05 18.98
CA ILE A 20 8.21 0.22 18.14
C ILE A 20 9.03 -1.06 17.93
N LEU A 21 9.31 -1.82 19.00
CA LEU A 21 10.02 -3.11 18.88
C LEU A 21 9.27 -4.11 17.99
N ALA A 22 7.93 -4.17 18.08
CA ALA A 22 7.12 -5.03 17.21
C ALA A 22 7.18 -4.60 15.73
N LEU A 23 7.21 -3.29 15.48
CA LEU A 23 7.40 -2.73 14.13
C LEU A 23 8.79 -3.05 13.61
N THR A 24 9.83 -2.85 14.42
CA THR A 24 11.23 -3.16 14.06
C THR A 24 11.43 -4.65 13.79
N LYS A 25 10.87 -5.53 14.62
CA LYS A 25 10.90 -6.98 14.39
C LYS A 25 10.19 -7.37 13.09
N SER A 26 9.09 -6.70 12.78
CA SER A 26 8.33 -6.96 11.55
C SER A 26 9.02 -6.38 10.33
N ALA A 27 9.66 -5.22 10.43
CA ALA A 27 10.48 -4.64 9.38
C ALA A 27 11.63 -5.57 9.01
N LYS A 28 12.38 -6.07 10.00
CA LYS A 28 13.46 -7.05 9.80
C LYS A 28 12.97 -8.34 9.15
N ARG A 29 11.82 -8.87 9.59
CA ARG A 29 11.26 -10.12 9.05
C ARG A 29 10.75 -9.98 7.61
N LEU A 30 10.20 -8.82 7.27
CA LEU A 30 9.63 -8.52 5.96
C LEU A 30 10.62 -7.79 5.04
N SER A 31 11.87 -7.64 5.48
CA SER A 31 12.93 -6.90 4.79
C SER A 31 12.46 -5.56 4.24
N CYS A 32 11.64 -4.81 4.99
CA CYS A 32 11.16 -3.50 4.57
C CYS A 32 11.89 -2.37 5.31
N ALA A 33 12.08 -1.26 4.61
CA ALA A 33 12.67 -0.03 5.13
C ALA A 33 11.58 0.80 5.80
N VAL A 34 11.75 1.14 7.07
CA VAL A 34 10.74 1.87 7.84
C VAL A 34 11.33 3.13 8.47
N LEU A 35 10.63 4.25 8.31
CA LEU A 35 10.91 5.52 8.96
C LEU A 35 9.75 5.87 9.89
N LEU A 36 10.07 6.06 11.17
CA LEU A 36 9.11 6.34 12.22
C LEU A 36 9.40 7.71 12.83
N LYS A 37 8.34 8.49 13.04
CA LYS A 37 8.38 9.69 13.86
C LYS A 37 7.74 9.39 15.21
N THR A 38 8.56 9.36 16.26
CA THR A 38 8.19 9.07 17.64
C THR A 38 8.17 10.35 18.48
N GLY A 39 7.56 10.29 19.67
CA GLY A 39 7.48 11.44 20.58
C GLY A 39 6.17 12.23 20.43
N SER A 40 6.29 13.55 20.21
CA SER A 40 5.14 14.48 20.19
C SER A 40 4.16 14.15 19.05
N PRO A 41 2.87 14.47 19.16
CA PRO A 41 1.95 14.43 18.03
C PRO A 41 2.38 15.30 16.85
N PRO A 42 1.97 14.97 15.61
CA PRO A 42 1.39 13.69 15.19
C PRO A 42 2.46 12.60 15.08
N GLY A 43 2.09 11.35 15.30
CA GLY A 43 2.93 10.19 14.95
C GLY A 43 2.86 9.94 13.44
N ILE A 44 4.00 9.69 12.81
CA ILE A 44 4.08 9.45 11.36
C ILE A 44 4.88 8.16 11.15
N MET A 45 4.41 7.31 10.24
CA MET A 45 5.15 6.13 9.79
C MET A 45 5.20 6.14 8.27
N LEU A 46 6.36 5.79 7.74
CA LEU A 46 6.56 5.55 6.33
C LEU A 46 7.27 4.20 6.20
N ALA A 47 6.67 3.29 5.44
CA ALA A 47 7.26 1.99 5.14
C ALA A 47 7.40 1.84 3.64
N GLU A 48 8.54 1.27 3.23
CA GLU A 48 8.87 1.01 1.84
C GLU A 48 9.49 -0.37 1.70
N GLY A 49 8.98 -1.19 0.78
CA GLY A 49 9.49 -2.53 0.51
C GLY A 49 8.46 -3.42 -0.17
N GLU A 50 8.89 -4.56 -0.69
CA GLU A 50 8.03 -5.52 -1.40
C GLU A 50 6.85 -5.95 -0.51
N LEU A 51 7.15 -6.35 0.72
CA LEU A 51 6.20 -6.82 1.74
C LEU A 51 5.73 -5.71 2.69
N ALA A 52 5.84 -4.43 2.31
CA ALA A 52 5.32 -3.36 3.15
C ALA A 52 3.78 -3.44 3.32
N GLY A 53 3.08 -4.08 2.38
CA GLY A 53 1.65 -4.42 2.51
C GLY A 53 1.37 -5.29 3.74
N ASP A 54 2.14 -6.35 3.97
CA ASP A 54 2.02 -7.20 5.16
C ASP A 54 2.42 -6.44 6.43
N TRP A 55 3.39 -5.53 6.33
CA TRP A 55 3.77 -4.66 7.44
C TRP A 55 2.61 -3.77 7.87
N LEU A 56 1.82 -3.23 6.94
CA LEU A 56 0.61 -2.45 7.24
C LEU A 56 -0.41 -3.27 8.04
N GLU A 57 -0.60 -4.54 7.72
CA GLU A 57 -1.50 -5.44 8.47
C GLU A 57 -1.01 -5.63 9.92
N VAL A 58 0.31 -5.70 10.14
CA VAL A 58 0.88 -5.72 11.49
C VAL A 58 0.59 -4.41 12.23
N VAL A 59 0.73 -3.26 11.58
CA VAL A 59 0.42 -1.95 12.18
C VAL A 59 -1.06 -1.86 12.58
N ARG A 60 -1.98 -2.35 11.72
CA ARG A 60 -3.42 -2.38 12.03
C ARG A 60 -3.72 -3.18 13.29
N LYS A 61 -3.02 -4.31 13.51
CA LYS A 61 -3.16 -5.14 14.73
C LYS A 61 -2.75 -4.41 16.00
N LEU A 62 -1.85 -3.42 15.92
CA LEU A 62 -1.38 -2.66 17.09
C LEU A 62 -2.38 -1.61 17.61
N ARG A 63 -3.54 -1.44 16.96
CA ARG A 63 -4.67 -0.58 17.37
C ARG A 63 -4.21 0.79 17.87
N TYR A 64 -3.57 1.57 17.00
CA TYR A 64 -3.22 2.95 17.31
C TYR A 64 -4.45 3.86 17.32
N LYS A 65 -4.48 4.84 18.24
CA LYS A 65 -5.50 5.88 18.24
C LYS A 65 -5.34 6.79 17.02
N ASP A 66 -6.46 7.12 16.39
CA ASP A 66 -6.53 7.93 15.17
C ASP A 66 -5.62 7.40 14.05
N PHE A 67 -5.56 6.08 13.91
CA PHE A 67 -4.87 5.43 12.80
C PHE A 67 -5.50 5.88 11.48
N ARG A 68 -4.70 6.52 10.64
CA ARG A 68 -5.08 6.95 9.29
C ARG A 68 -4.02 6.49 8.30
N LEU A 69 -4.44 5.66 7.35
CA LEU A 69 -3.65 5.39 6.15
C LEU A 69 -3.77 6.63 5.26
N MET A 70 -2.68 7.38 5.11
CA MET A 70 -2.68 8.61 4.32
C MET A 70 -2.52 8.27 2.84
N LYS A 71 -1.47 7.51 2.50
CA LYS A 71 -1.16 7.14 1.13
C LYS A 71 -0.59 5.74 1.04
N LYS A 72 -0.86 5.08 -0.09
CA LYS A 72 -0.27 3.81 -0.48
C LYS A 72 -0.03 3.84 -1.98
N GLU A 73 1.17 3.54 -2.40
CA GLU A 73 1.54 3.50 -3.82
C GLU A 73 2.49 2.33 -4.08
N LEU A 74 2.50 1.87 -5.32
CA LEU A 74 3.41 0.85 -5.79
C LEU A 74 4.49 1.53 -6.64
N VAL A 75 5.72 1.56 -6.14
CA VAL A 75 6.85 2.25 -6.79
C VAL A 75 7.88 1.24 -7.26
N GLN A 76 8.60 1.53 -8.34
CA GLN A 76 9.66 0.64 -8.84
C GLN A 76 11.03 0.92 -8.21
N LYS A 77 11.21 2.13 -7.67
CA LYS A 77 12.47 2.60 -7.09
C LYS A 77 12.30 2.95 -5.62
N ARG A 78 13.26 2.53 -4.81
CA ARG A 78 13.40 2.94 -3.41
C ARG A 78 13.72 4.42 -3.32
N GLY A 79 12.98 5.13 -2.48
CA GLY A 79 13.21 6.53 -2.13
C GLY A 79 13.79 6.70 -0.72
N LEU A 80 13.68 5.66 0.12
CA LEU A 80 14.20 5.69 1.47
C LEU A 80 15.69 5.36 1.53
N ASP A 81 16.41 6.23 2.23
CA ASP A 81 17.79 5.98 2.67
C ASP A 81 17.85 5.09 3.93
N VAL A 82 17.09 4.00 3.92
CA VAL A 82 17.09 3.03 5.00
C VAL A 82 17.33 1.66 4.37
N GLU A 83 18.23 0.90 4.97
CA GLU A 83 18.53 -0.48 4.60
C GLU A 83 17.28 -1.36 4.71
N TYR A 84 17.22 -2.44 3.93
CA TYR A 84 16.12 -3.40 4.06
C TYR A 84 16.11 -4.04 5.45
N GLY A 85 14.94 -4.04 6.09
CA GLY A 85 14.79 -4.45 7.49
C GLY A 85 15.30 -3.43 8.51
N GLY A 86 15.78 -2.29 8.05
CA GLY A 86 16.16 -1.16 8.89
C GLY A 86 14.94 -0.37 9.35
N VAL A 87 15.00 0.12 10.58
CA VAL A 87 14.05 1.09 11.11
C VAL A 87 14.80 2.31 11.61
N LYS A 88 14.41 3.48 11.10
CA LYS A 88 14.94 4.76 11.55
C LYS A 88 13.87 5.49 12.34
N GLU A 89 14.20 5.85 13.58
CA GLU A 89 13.33 6.61 14.47
C GLU A 89 13.81 8.06 14.53
N LEU A 90 12.86 8.99 14.42
CA LEU A 90 13.09 10.43 14.49
C LEU A 90 12.10 11.06 15.47
N SER A 91 12.51 12.10 16.18
CA SER A 91 11.67 12.78 17.17
C SER A 91 10.88 13.96 16.58
N SER A 92 11.33 14.48 15.44
CA SER A 92 10.82 15.71 14.83
C SER A 92 10.32 15.51 13.40
N VAL A 93 9.22 16.20 13.06
CA VAL A 93 8.71 16.25 11.69
C VAL A 93 9.69 16.97 10.76
N LYS A 94 10.45 17.95 11.28
CA LYS A 94 11.47 18.66 10.53
C LYS A 94 12.60 17.72 10.11
N GLU A 95 13.07 16.89 11.04
CA GLU A 95 14.06 15.84 10.75
C GLU A 95 13.51 14.79 9.79
N PHE A 96 12.24 14.42 9.92
CA PHE A 96 11.58 13.50 9.00
C PHE A 96 11.58 14.04 7.58
N GLY A 97 11.21 15.31 7.39
CA GLY A 97 11.29 15.98 6.09
C GLY A 97 12.71 16.06 5.54
N ALA A 98 13.68 16.48 6.37
CA ALA A 98 15.08 16.55 5.97
C ALA A 98 15.67 15.17 5.60
N PHE A 99 15.20 14.11 6.24
CA PHE A 99 15.60 12.74 5.90
C PHE A 99 15.12 12.33 4.50
N LEU A 100 13.86 12.64 4.18
CA LEU A 100 13.30 12.36 2.86
C LEU A 100 13.95 13.22 1.76
N GLU A 101 14.29 14.47 2.07
CA GLU A 101 15.00 15.37 1.15
C GLU A 101 16.38 14.82 0.76
N ARG A 102 17.13 14.26 1.71
CA ARG A 102 18.39 13.54 1.40
C ARG A 102 18.18 12.31 0.54
N GLY A 103 17.06 11.59 0.74
CA GLY A 103 16.68 10.46 -0.12
C GLY A 103 16.46 10.90 -1.57
N ARG A 104 15.81 12.06 -1.76
CA ARG A 104 15.57 12.66 -3.09
C ARG A 104 16.87 12.95 -3.84
N GLU A 105 17.86 13.55 -3.19
CA GLU A 105 19.16 13.88 -3.81
C GLU A 105 19.84 12.65 -4.43
N ARG A 106 19.61 11.46 -3.84
CA ARG A 106 20.23 10.22 -4.33
C ARG A 106 19.47 9.55 -5.47
N VAL A 107 18.16 9.75 -5.57
CA VAL A 107 17.28 9.04 -6.52
C VAL A 107 16.93 9.90 -7.73
N GLY A 108 17.04 11.22 -7.61
CA GLY A 108 16.69 12.19 -8.65
C GLY A 108 15.17 12.43 -8.75
N ASP A 109 14.77 13.30 -9.67
CA ASP A 109 13.36 13.60 -9.93
C ASP A 109 12.69 12.44 -10.70
N GLY A 110 11.51 11.98 -10.25
CA GLY A 110 10.75 10.87 -10.87
C GLY A 110 9.95 10.03 -9.86
N ASP A 111 9.58 8.78 -10.21
CA ASP A 111 8.82 7.84 -9.34
C ASP A 111 9.48 7.56 -7.98
N GLY A 112 10.78 7.86 -7.87
CA GLY A 112 11.55 7.73 -6.64
C GLY A 112 11.48 8.95 -5.71
N ASP A 113 10.89 10.07 -6.13
CA ASP A 113 10.80 11.30 -5.33
C ASP A 113 9.80 11.15 -4.17
N ILE A 114 10.30 10.56 -3.09
CA ILE A 114 9.56 10.36 -1.86
C ILE A 114 9.25 11.68 -1.14
N PHE A 115 10.08 12.71 -1.37
CA PHE A 115 9.95 13.99 -0.72
C PHE A 115 8.84 14.85 -1.33
N GLY A 116 8.77 14.90 -2.66
CA GLY A 116 7.63 15.46 -3.39
C GLY A 116 6.34 14.75 -3.00
N TRP A 117 6.33 13.42 -3.05
CA TRP A 117 5.18 12.60 -2.67
C TRP A 117 4.67 12.85 -1.24
N TRP A 118 5.59 13.02 -0.29
CA TRP A 118 5.29 13.40 1.09
C TRP A 118 4.67 14.80 1.19
N ARG A 119 5.16 15.79 0.42
CA ARG A 119 4.66 17.17 0.46
C ARG A 119 3.30 17.38 -0.21
N THR A 120 2.97 16.58 -1.24
CA THR A 120 1.72 16.72 -2.01
C THR A 120 0.46 16.55 -1.16
N ASP A 121 0.54 16.06 0.08
CA ASP A 121 -0.63 15.88 0.95
C ASP A 121 -1.03 17.10 1.79
N ARG A 122 -0.26 18.20 1.80
CA ARG A 122 -0.74 19.43 2.47
C ARG A 122 -1.98 20.05 1.82
N SER A 123 -2.36 19.60 0.62
CA SER A 123 -3.54 20.06 -0.13
C SER A 123 -4.74 19.09 -0.13
N GLY A 124 -4.76 18.06 0.71
CA GLY A 124 -6.01 17.45 1.19
C GLY A 124 -6.94 16.79 0.15
N HIS A 125 -6.41 16.07 -0.84
CA HIS A 125 -7.25 15.25 -1.73
C HIS A 125 -6.63 13.86 -1.95
N CYS A 126 -7.01 12.89 -1.12
CA CYS A 126 -6.69 11.48 -1.32
C CYS A 126 -7.81 10.83 -2.15
N ARG A 127 -7.58 10.59 -3.45
CA ARG A 127 -8.37 9.61 -4.22
C ARG A 127 -7.72 8.25 -4.06
N PHE A 128 -8.31 7.42 -3.22
CA PHE A 128 -8.06 5.98 -3.19
C PHE A 128 -8.91 5.36 -4.30
N HIS A 129 -8.32 4.86 -5.39
CA HIS A 129 -8.99 3.89 -6.25
C HIS A 129 -8.33 2.53 -6.07
N GLN A 130 -9.15 1.56 -5.71
CA GLN A 130 -8.81 0.18 -5.39
C GLN A 130 -8.37 -0.64 -6.62
N GLU A 131 -8.15 0.00 -7.77
CA GLU A 131 -7.99 -0.62 -9.09
C GLU A 131 -6.53 -0.86 -9.54
N ASP A 132 -5.54 -0.19 -8.97
CA ASP A 132 -4.14 -0.30 -9.44
C ASP A 132 -3.47 -1.67 -9.17
N ALA A 133 -4.07 -2.51 -8.32
CA ALA A 133 -3.61 -3.88 -8.12
C ALA A 133 -3.81 -4.79 -9.36
N ARG A 134 -4.66 -4.40 -10.32
CA ARG A 134 -4.83 -5.15 -11.59
C ARG A 134 -3.81 -4.79 -12.67
N ARG A 135 -3.08 -3.67 -12.52
CA ARG A 135 -2.19 -3.15 -13.57
C ARG A 135 -0.73 -3.61 -13.43
N ALA A 136 -0.35 -4.16 -12.27
CA ALA A 136 0.97 -4.77 -12.04
C ALA A 136 0.99 -6.21 -12.58
N GLY A 137 0.98 -6.34 -13.91
CA GLY A 137 1.07 -7.63 -14.61
C GLY A 137 2.37 -8.38 -14.34
N LEU A 138 2.37 -9.26 -13.34
CA LEU A 138 3.33 -10.34 -13.16
C LEU A 138 2.54 -11.65 -13.04
N GLY A 139 2.39 -12.35 -14.17
CA GLY A 139 1.75 -13.65 -14.25
C GLY A 139 2.75 -14.81 -14.14
N SER A 140 2.25 -16.01 -13.83
CA SER A 140 2.63 -17.23 -14.55
C SER A 140 1.78 -18.46 -14.22
N ALA A 141 1.41 -19.13 -15.32
CA ALA A 141 1.31 -20.58 -15.51
C ALA A 141 0.14 -21.36 -14.88
N GLY A 142 -0.83 -21.66 -15.75
CA GLY A 142 -1.64 -22.87 -15.69
C GLY A 142 -2.27 -23.14 -17.07
N LYS A 143 -1.58 -23.88 -17.95
CA LYS A 143 -2.26 -24.60 -19.06
C LYS A 143 -2.89 -25.86 -18.46
N PRO A 144 -4.07 -26.33 -18.92
CA PRO A 144 -4.07 -27.25 -20.06
C PRO A 144 -5.25 -27.13 -21.06
N LEU A 145 -4.91 -27.49 -22.29
CA LEU A 145 -5.66 -28.23 -23.33
C LEU A 145 -7.18 -28.05 -23.53
N LYS A 146 -7.49 -27.44 -24.70
CA LYS A 146 -8.31 -27.92 -25.83
C LYS A 146 -9.56 -28.78 -25.57
N ASN A 147 -10.72 -28.24 -25.96
CA ASN A 147 -11.80 -28.82 -26.79
C ASN A 147 -12.79 -27.65 -27.05
N GLY A 148 -13.19 -27.27 -28.26
CA GLY A 148 -13.77 -28.07 -29.35
C GLY A 148 -15.30 -27.95 -29.29
N GLY A 149 -15.91 -27.11 -30.14
CA GLY A 149 -17.38 -26.94 -30.25
C GLY A 149 -17.77 -25.46 -30.42
N SER A 150 -17.70 -24.90 -31.63
CA SER A 150 -18.72 -24.95 -32.69
C SER A 150 -19.99 -24.18 -32.33
N ALA A 151 -20.22 -23.11 -33.11
CA ALA A 151 -21.37 -22.25 -33.08
C ALA A 151 -22.61 -22.98 -33.64
N MET A 152 -23.60 -23.22 -32.79
CA MET A 152 -25.03 -23.36 -33.13
C MET A 152 -25.76 -23.86 -31.89
N GLU A 153 -26.47 -22.97 -31.18
CA GLU A 153 -27.71 -23.28 -30.43
C GLU A 153 -28.13 -22.05 -29.61
N GLN A 154 -28.75 -21.07 -30.27
CA GLN A 154 -29.57 -20.05 -29.60
C GLN A 154 -31.03 -20.17 -30.07
N SER A 155 -31.54 -21.40 -30.13
CA SER A 155 -32.92 -21.69 -30.53
C SER A 155 -33.51 -22.80 -29.68
N ALA A 156 -33.74 -22.56 -28.38
CA ALA A 156 -34.63 -23.40 -27.55
C ALA A 156 -34.88 -22.83 -26.13
N PHE A 157 -35.06 -21.52 -25.97
CA PHE A 157 -35.66 -20.98 -24.73
C PHE A 157 -36.84 -20.07 -25.09
N GLN A 158 -37.71 -20.61 -25.93
CA GLN A 158 -39.09 -20.17 -26.04
C GLN A 158 -39.84 -20.58 -24.77
N GLN A 159 -40.63 -19.64 -24.26
CA GLN A 159 -42.01 -19.86 -23.82
C GLN A 159 -42.22 -20.79 -22.62
N ALA A 160 -42.29 -20.20 -21.42
CA ALA A 160 -43.18 -20.68 -20.35
C ALA A 160 -43.27 -19.67 -19.20
N GLU A 161 -43.94 -18.50 -19.35
CA GLU A 161 -44.47 -17.77 -18.17
C GLU A 161 -45.47 -16.62 -18.46
N LYS A 162 -46.38 -16.75 -19.45
CA LYS A 162 -47.51 -15.81 -19.59
C LYS A 162 -48.82 -16.55 -19.84
N LEU A 163 -49.26 -17.30 -18.83
CA LEU A 163 -50.63 -17.82 -18.74
C LEU A 163 -50.96 -18.09 -17.27
N GLN A 164 -51.10 -17.03 -16.45
CA GLN A 164 -51.86 -17.10 -15.17
C GLN A 164 -52.04 -15.75 -14.45
N LYS A 165 -52.64 -14.74 -15.09
CA LYS A 165 -53.41 -13.62 -14.46
C LYS A 165 -54.33 -13.06 -15.56
N GLY A 166 -55.64 -12.91 -15.46
CA GLY A 166 -56.61 -13.17 -14.41
C GLY A 166 -58.01 -13.12 -15.03
N HIS A 167 -58.91 -13.88 -14.44
CA HIS A 167 -60.33 -13.98 -14.72
C HIS A 167 -61.06 -12.85 -13.98
N LEU A 168 -61.95 -12.16 -14.70
CA LEU A 168 -63.16 -11.40 -14.30
C LEU A 168 -63.36 -10.18 -15.21
#